data_AF-A0A926T7Q8-F1
#
_entry.id   AF-A0A926T7Q8-F1
#
_cell.length_a   1.000
_cell.length_b   1.000
_cell.length_c   1.000
_cell.angle_alpha   90.00
_cell.angle_beta   90.00
_cell.angle_gamma   90.00
#
_symmetry.space_group_name_H-M   'P 1'
#
loop_
_entity.id
_entity.type
_entity.pdbx_description
1 polymer ?
#
loop_
_entity_poly.entity_id
_entity_poly.type
_entity_poly.pdbx_seq_one_letter_code
_entity_poly.pdbx_strand_id
1 'polypeptide(L)'
;MKKKYIFLGVTLSFVSIAGSNATAQQLECFGRICVNPESVSFNQSRFPGAPSYEVREFYGTTEYNNGPVVSEMEVDCEERQFRTVRVKNGRRWRTSDPRWTLVGENDTESDLGNLVNYICEMPLDE
;
A
#
# COMPACT_ATOMS: atom_id res chain seq x y z
N MET A 1 44.13 -3.53 53.84
CA MET A 1 42.83 -3.32 53.17
C MET A 1 42.92 -2.07 52.31
N LYS A 2 42.90 -2.18 50.97
CA LYS A 2 42.99 -1.04 50.04
C LYS A 2 41.65 -0.88 49.31
N LYS A 3 41.13 0.35 49.31
CA LYS A 3 39.81 0.76 48.82
C LYS A 3 39.74 0.62 47.28
N LYS A 4 38.61 0.08 46.79
CA LYS A 4 38.24 0.02 45.37
C LYS A 4 37.76 1.40 44.92
N TYR A 5 38.25 1.88 43.77
CA TYR A 5 37.69 3.04 43.09
C TYR A 5 37.00 2.55 41.82
N ILE A 6 35.66 2.58 41.83
CA ILE A 6 34.85 2.47 40.62
C ILE A 6 34.64 3.89 40.14
N PHE A 7 35.23 4.25 39.01
CA PHE A 7 34.89 5.48 38.29
C PHE A 7 34.04 5.10 37.09
N LEU A 8 32.72 5.29 37.22
CA LEU A 8 31.75 5.20 36.15
C LEU A 8 31.67 6.58 35.50
N GLY A 9 32.38 6.78 34.39
CA GLY A 9 32.31 8.01 33.59
C GLY A 9 31.35 7.81 32.43
N VAL A 10 30.08 8.16 32.62
CA VAL A 10 29.09 8.31 31.55
C VAL A 10 29.03 9.78 31.22
N THR A 11 29.48 10.20 30.03
CA THR A 11 29.03 11.47 29.45
C THR A 11 29.23 11.54 27.93
N LEU A 12 28.07 11.82 27.30
CA LEU A 12 27.81 12.59 26.09
C LEU A 12 28.50 12.22 24.77
N SER A 13 27.67 11.95 23.76
CA SER A 13 27.59 12.82 22.57
C SER A 13 26.24 12.66 21.91
N PHE A 14 25.41 13.71 22.03
CA PHE A 14 24.25 13.92 21.17
C PHE A 14 24.75 14.08 19.74
N VAL A 15 24.55 13.07 18.89
CA VAL A 15 24.61 13.28 17.45
C VAL A 15 23.24 13.75 17.04
N SER A 16 23.05 15.07 17.08
CA SER A 16 21.97 15.75 16.39
C SER A 16 22.15 15.52 14.89
N ILE A 17 21.52 14.48 14.35
CA ILE A 17 21.38 14.37 12.89
C ILE A 17 20.31 15.40 12.51
N ALA A 18 20.81 16.49 11.93
CA ALA A 18 20.05 17.51 11.26
C ALA A 18 19.09 16.90 10.23
N GLY A 19 17.97 17.59 10.04
CA GLY A 19 16.81 17.12 9.31
C GLY A 19 17.11 16.63 7.89
N SER A 20 16.41 15.57 7.55
CA SER A 20 15.72 15.47 6.26
C SER A 20 14.25 15.27 6.60
N ASN A 21 13.48 16.36 6.55
CA ASN A 21 12.03 16.29 6.42
C ASN A 21 11.72 15.73 5.02
N ALA A 22 11.99 14.43 4.84
CA ALA A 22 11.28 13.62 3.89
C ALA A 22 10.33 12.81 4.76
N THR A 23 9.12 13.33 4.98
CA THR A 23 8.02 12.49 5.45
C THR A 23 7.81 11.45 4.37
N ALA A 24 8.51 10.32 4.45
CA ALA A 24 8.09 9.13 3.72
C ALA A 24 6.66 8.87 4.22
N GLN A 25 5.66 9.19 3.39
CA GLN A 25 4.28 8.90 3.75
C GLN A 25 4.20 7.42 4.08
N GLN A 26 3.64 7.12 5.25
CA GLN A 26 3.60 5.76 5.76
C GLN A 26 2.70 4.92 4.84
N LEU A 27 3.21 3.75 4.41
CA LEU A 27 2.39 2.79 3.66
C LEU A 27 1.22 2.36 4.53
N GLU A 28 0.01 2.39 3.97
CA GLU A 28 -1.20 1.94 4.67
C GLU A 28 -1.51 0.49 4.27
N CYS A 29 -1.64 -0.43 5.24
CA CYS A 29 -1.76 -1.85 4.97
C CYS A 29 -3.12 -2.41 5.38
N PHE A 30 -3.71 -3.19 4.47
CA PHE A 30 -4.99 -3.87 4.62
C PHE A 30 -4.77 -5.37 4.38
N GLY A 31 -4.72 -6.14 5.46
CA GLY A 31 -4.32 -7.55 5.42
C GLY A 31 -2.92 -7.72 4.82
N ARG A 32 -2.85 -8.29 3.61
CA ARG A 32 -1.58 -8.54 2.88
C ARG A 32 -1.22 -7.48 1.85
N ILE A 33 -2.05 -6.44 1.69
CA ILE A 33 -1.87 -5.40 0.67
C ILE A 33 -1.48 -4.10 1.36
N CYS A 34 -0.31 -3.57 1.04
CA CYS A 34 0.14 -2.26 1.50
C CYS A 34 0.10 -1.25 0.36
N VAL A 35 -0.66 -0.17 0.52
CA VAL A 35 -0.87 0.89 -0.45
C VAL A 35 0.21 1.95 -0.31
N ASN A 36 0.74 2.43 -1.44
CA ASN A 36 1.44 3.71 -1.48
C ASN A 36 0.43 4.82 -1.85
N PRO A 37 0.01 5.69 -0.91
CA PRO A 37 -1.03 6.70 -1.17
C PRO A 37 -0.66 7.65 -2.31
N GLU A 38 0.64 7.97 -2.46
CA GLU A 38 1.15 8.86 -3.52
C GLU A 38 1.04 8.26 -4.92
N SER A 39 0.74 6.97 -5.04
CA SER A 39 0.58 6.30 -6.33
C SER A 39 -0.86 6.29 -6.84
N VAL A 40 -1.82 6.74 -6.04
CA VAL A 40 -3.23 6.63 -6.36
C VAL A 40 -3.59 7.73 -7.35
N SER A 41 -4.28 7.38 -8.43
CA SER A 41 -4.68 8.32 -9.47
C SER A 41 -5.95 7.86 -10.18
N PHE A 42 -6.65 8.77 -10.85
CA PHE A 42 -7.71 8.42 -11.79
C PHE A 42 -7.12 7.99 -13.12
N ASN A 43 -7.62 6.90 -13.68
CA ASN A 43 -7.23 6.45 -15.01
C ASN A 43 -8.37 5.72 -15.72
N GLN A 44 -8.45 5.90 -17.03
CA GLN A 44 -9.26 5.03 -17.86
C GLN A 44 -8.57 3.67 -17.93
N SER A 45 -9.22 2.65 -17.35
CA SER A 45 -8.65 1.31 -17.37
C SER A 45 -8.45 0.81 -18.80
N ARG A 46 -7.29 0.19 -19.05
CA ARG A 46 -6.87 -0.29 -20.37
C ARG A 46 -7.13 -1.79 -20.57
N PHE A 47 -7.80 -2.43 -19.61
CA PHE A 47 -7.95 -3.88 -19.57
C PHE A 47 -9.38 -4.33 -19.93
N PRO A 48 -9.52 -5.47 -20.65
CA PRO A 48 -10.84 -5.99 -21.01
C PRO A 48 -11.76 -6.16 -19.79
N GLY A 49 -13.05 -5.87 -19.98
CA GLY A 49 -14.06 -5.98 -18.91
C GLY A 49 -13.99 -4.88 -17.85
N ALA A 50 -13.23 -3.80 -18.08
CA ALA A 50 -13.30 -2.60 -17.26
C ALA A 50 -14.59 -1.79 -17.50
N PRO A 51 -15.03 -0.96 -16.54
CA PRO A 51 -16.05 0.05 -16.78
C PRO A 51 -15.61 1.05 -17.87
N SER A 52 -16.60 1.73 -18.46
CA SER A 52 -16.35 2.76 -19.48
C SER A 52 -15.92 4.11 -18.89
N TYR A 53 -15.99 4.27 -17.58
CA TYR A 53 -15.56 5.45 -16.83
C TYR A 53 -14.18 5.22 -16.17
N GLU A 54 -13.65 6.26 -15.52
CA GLU A 54 -12.35 6.22 -14.86
C GLU A 54 -12.40 5.42 -13.55
N VAL A 55 -11.38 4.61 -13.31
CA VAL A 55 -11.17 3.86 -12.06
C VAL A 55 -10.02 4.49 -11.28
N ARG A 56 -9.88 4.14 -10.00
CA ARG A 56 -8.70 4.50 -9.22
C ARG A 56 -7.63 3.45 -9.40
N GLU A 57 -6.51 3.82 -9.99
CA GLU A 57 -5.32 2.98 -10.16
C GLU A 57 -4.30 3.33 -9.07
N PHE A 58 -3.65 2.31 -8.49
CA PHE A 58 -2.57 2.52 -7.53
C PHE A 58 -1.54 1.38 -7.55
N TYR A 59 -0.37 1.66 -6.99
CA TYR A 59 0.65 0.64 -6.71
C TYR A 59 0.55 0.19 -5.25
N GLY A 60 0.26 -1.09 -5.08
CA GLY A 60 0.30 -1.79 -3.80
C GLY A 60 1.47 -2.75 -3.71
N THR A 61 1.82 -3.16 -2.51
CA THR A 61 2.75 -4.27 -2.25
C THR A 61 1.95 -5.41 -1.65
N THR A 62 2.06 -6.61 -2.22
CA THR A 62 1.38 -7.80 -1.72
C THR A 62 2.40 -8.80 -1.22
N GLU A 63 2.16 -9.38 -0.04
CA GLU A 63 3.02 -10.42 0.51
C GLU A 63 2.72 -11.78 -0.14
N TYR A 64 3.71 -12.33 -0.84
CA TYR A 64 3.68 -13.68 -1.41
C TYR A 64 4.73 -14.56 -0.72
N ASN A 65 4.66 -15.88 -0.95
CA ASN A 65 5.58 -16.86 -0.34
C ASN A 65 7.08 -16.56 -0.56
N ASN A 66 7.43 -15.75 -1.56
CA ASN A 66 8.81 -15.36 -1.90
C ASN A 66 9.16 -13.91 -1.51
N GLY A 67 8.34 -13.29 -0.65
CA GLY A 67 8.51 -11.91 -0.19
C GLY A 67 7.52 -10.91 -0.79
N PRO A 68 7.66 -9.62 -0.44
CA PRO A 68 6.78 -8.56 -0.92
C PRO A 68 6.96 -8.33 -2.42
N VAL A 69 5.86 -8.18 -3.15
CA VAL A 69 5.85 -7.90 -4.58
C VAL A 69 4.95 -6.71 -4.89
N VAL A 70 5.46 -5.77 -5.68
CA VAL A 70 4.69 -4.59 -6.12
C VAL A 70 3.70 -5.00 -7.20
N SER A 71 2.45 -4.58 -7.04
CA SER A 71 1.36 -4.83 -7.96
C SER A 71 0.64 -3.53 -8.29
N GLU A 72 0.27 -3.39 -9.56
CA GLU A 72 -0.68 -2.42 -10.09
C GLU A 72 -2.09 -2.97 -9.84
N MET A 73 -2.93 -2.14 -9.24
CA MET A 73 -4.28 -2.49 -8.80
C MET A 73 -5.26 -1.42 -9.23
N GLU A 74 -6.51 -1.81 -9.45
CA GLU A 74 -7.59 -0.90 -9.80
C GLU A 74 -8.78 -1.10 -8.86
N VAL A 75 -9.41 0.01 -8.49
CA VAL A 75 -10.65 0.06 -7.73
C VAL A 75 -11.70 0.83 -8.53
N ASP A 76 -12.82 0.17 -8.74
CA ASP A 76 -14.06 0.77 -9.22
C ASP A 76 -14.86 1.22 -8.01
N CYS A 77 -14.94 2.53 -7.79
CA CYS A 77 -15.61 3.10 -6.63
C CYS A 77 -17.13 3.19 -6.77
N GLU A 78 -17.67 3.16 -8.00
CA GLU A 78 -19.13 3.18 -8.21
C GLU A 78 -19.72 1.83 -7.86
N GLU A 79 -19.13 0.75 -8.37
CA GLU A 79 -19.60 -0.62 -8.19
C GLU A 79 -18.91 -1.36 -7.02
N ARG A 80 -18.01 -0.68 -6.30
CA ARG A 80 -17.20 -1.22 -5.20
C ARG A 80 -16.49 -2.52 -5.59
N GLN A 81 -15.72 -2.46 -6.66
CA GLN A 81 -14.98 -3.61 -7.16
C GLN A 81 -13.48 -3.39 -7.07
N PHE A 82 -12.75 -4.46 -6.80
CA PHE A 82 -11.29 -4.45 -6.76
C PHE A 82 -10.73 -5.48 -7.74
N ARG A 83 -9.60 -5.14 -8.38
CA ARG A 83 -8.80 -6.15 -9.09
C ARG A 83 -7.30 -5.84 -9.05
N THR A 84 -6.51 -6.90 -9.14
CA THR A 84 -5.07 -6.82 -9.39
C THR A 84 -4.80 -6.94 -10.88
N VAL A 85 -4.18 -5.91 -11.44
CA VAL A 85 -3.96 -5.77 -12.89
C VAL A 85 -2.62 -6.37 -13.31
N ARG A 86 -1.55 -6.04 -12.59
CA ARG A 86 -0.19 -6.44 -12.96
C ARG A 86 0.69 -6.58 -11.73
N VAL A 87 1.61 -7.53 -11.77
CA VAL A 87 2.64 -7.72 -10.72
C VAL A 87 4.02 -7.46 -11.32
N LYS A 88 4.79 -6.53 -10.74
CA LYS A 88 6.15 -6.19 -11.18
C LYS A 88 7.14 -7.13 -10.48
N ASN A 89 7.93 -7.88 -11.27
CA ASN A 89 8.95 -8.91 -10.90
C ASN A 89 8.68 -10.36 -11.36
N GLY A 90 8.34 -10.54 -12.64
CA GLY A 90 8.86 -11.72 -13.36
C GLY A 90 7.94 -12.90 -13.63
N ARG A 91 6.61 -12.78 -13.50
CA ARG A 91 5.69 -13.66 -14.26
C ARG A 91 4.63 -12.85 -14.97
N ARG A 92 4.65 -12.91 -16.31
CA ARG A 92 3.54 -12.48 -17.15
C ARG A 92 2.34 -13.40 -16.90
N TRP A 93 1.30 -12.86 -16.28
CA TRP A 93 0.01 -12.67 -16.97
C TRP A 93 -0.73 -13.94 -17.47
N ARG A 94 -0.90 -14.96 -16.61
CA ARG A 94 -1.92 -16.01 -16.83
C ARG A 94 -2.71 -16.45 -15.58
N THR A 95 -2.42 -15.97 -14.38
CA THR A 95 -3.00 -16.54 -13.14
C THR A 95 -3.44 -15.55 -12.06
N SER A 96 -3.30 -14.24 -12.23
CA SER A 96 -4.10 -13.30 -11.45
C SER A 96 -5.35 -13.05 -12.26
N ASP A 97 -6.42 -13.70 -11.85
CA ASP A 97 -7.73 -13.57 -12.45
C ASP A 97 -8.08 -12.07 -12.59
N PRO A 98 -8.14 -11.50 -13.81
CA PRO A 98 -8.46 -10.08 -13.99
C PRO A 98 -9.94 -9.80 -13.71
N ARG A 99 -10.66 -10.79 -13.17
CA ARG A 99 -12.02 -10.65 -12.67
C ARG A 99 -12.04 -9.64 -11.55
N TRP A 100 -12.89 -8.64 -11.75
CA TRP A 100 -13.37 -7.80 -10.69
C TRP A 100 -13.89 -8.67 -9.54
N THR A 101 -13.35 -8.43 -8.36
CA THR A 101 -13.89 -8.98 -7.12
C THR A 101 -14.86 -7.95 -6.59
N LEU A 102 -16.15 -8.30 -6.58
CA LEU A 102 -17.18 -7.50 -5.94
C LEU A 102 -16.93 -7.49 -4.43
N VAL A 103 -16.89 -6.30 -3.84
CA VAL A 103 -16.71 -6.12 -2.41
C VAL A 103 -18.04 -5.64 -1.85
N GLY A 104 -18.74 -6.55 -1.17
CA GLY A 104 -20.10 -6.29 -0.70
C GLY A 104 -20.14 -5.11 0.27
N GLU A 105 -21.30 -4.46 0.35
CA GLU A 105 -21.53 -3.37 1.33
C GLU A 105 -21.40 -3.87 2.78
N ASN A 106 -21.59 -5.17 3.02
CA ASN A 106 -21.42 -5.79 4.33
C ASN A 106 -19.96 -6.18 4.63
N ASP A 107 -19.06 -6.07 3.65
CA ASP A 107 -17.64 -6.43 3.81
C ASP A 107 -16.80 -5.26 4.32
N THR A 108 -17.42 -4.18 4.81
CA THR A 108 -16.75 -2.96 5.29
C THR A 108 -15.79 -3.19 6.44
N GLU A 109 -15.99 -4.25 7.23
CA GLU A 109 -15.06 -4.62 8.31
C GLU A 109 -13.92 -5.53 7.84
N SER A 110 -13.97 -6.05 6.60
CA SER A 110 -12.92 -6.89 6.04
C SER A 110 -11.72 -6.07 5.57
N ASP A 111 -10.54 -6.69 5.50
CA ASP A 111 -9.34 -6.05 4.93
C ASP A 111 -9.61 -5.49 3.53
N LEU A 112 -10.30 -6.24 2.67
CA LEU A 112 -10.59 -5.82 1.30
C LEU A 112 -11.63 -4.68 1.24
N GLY A 113 -12.63 -4.70 2.11
CA GLY A 113 -13.61 -3.62 2.22
C GLY A 113 -13.00 -2.32 2.75
N ASN A 114 -12.16 -2.41 3.78
CA ASN A 114 -11.40 -1.28 4.29
C ASN A 114 -10.43 -0.72 3.23
N LEU A 115 -9.77 -1.58 2.46
CA LEU A 115 -8.94 -1.16 1.32
C LEU A 115 -9.77 -0.37 0.30
N VAL A 116 -10.90 -0.91 -0.16
CA VAL A 116 -11.75 -0.22 -1.15
C VAL A 116 -12.25 1.12 -0.62
N ASN A 117 -12.73 1.16 0.64
CA ASN A 117 -13.18 2.41 1.26
C ASN A 117 -12.04 3.43 1.32
N TYR A 118 -10.87 3.02 1.81
CA TYR A 118 -9.70 3.88 1.89
C TYR A 118 -9.30 4.44 0.52
N ILE A 119 -9.23 3.58 -0.50
CA ILE A 119 -8.91 4.01 -1.87
C ILE A 119 -9.97 4.98 -2.41
N CYS A 120 -11.26 4.76 -2.17
CA CYS A 120 -12.33 5.59 -2.73
C CYS A 120 -12.56 6.91 -1.99
N GLU A 121 -12.23 6.97 -0.70
CA GLU A 121 -12.35 8.19 0.12
C GLU A 121 -11.12 9.09 0.02
N MET A 122 -10.00 8.61 -0.54
CA MET A 122 -8.80 9.42 -0.69
C MET A 122 -9.07 10.68 -1.52
N PRO A 123 -8.66 11.87 -1.06
CA PRO A 123 -8.66 13.05 -1.90
C PRO A 123 -7.59 12.87 -2.99
N LEU A 124 -7.96 13.10 -4.25
CA LEU A 124 -7.05 13.08 -5.38
C LEU A 124 -6.98 14.49 -5.97
N ASP A 125 -5.77 14.95 -6.27
CA ASP A 125 -5.56 16.21 -6.97
C ASP A 125 -5.94 15.99 -8.45
N GLU A 126 -6.87 16.80 -8.96
CA GLU A 126 -7.35 16.78 -10.37
C GLU A 126 -6.27 17.19 -11.39
#